data_AF-A0A947CR54-F1
#
_entry.id   AF-A0A947CR54-F1
#
_cell.length_a   1.000
_cell.length_b   1.000
_cell.length_c   1.000
_cell.angle_alpha   90.00
_cell.angle_beta   90.00
_cell.angle_gamma   90.00
#
_symmetry.space_group_name_H-M   'P 1'
#
loop_
_entity.id
_entity.type
_entity.pdbx_description
1 polymer ?
#
loop_
_entity_poly.entity_id
_entity_poly.type
_entity_poly.pdbx_seq_one_letter_code
_entity_poly.pdbx_strand_id
1 'polypeptide(L)'
;MRRLLLPAMLAAGLLLGASTASAGKDRVAILDFDGRGAERYERQVKKLLRPRARLISESKYRKTARKLRAHSTRSRHIAKVAEQLELDAVITGKMVRRRGKRYVKIYVRDGQGQLVDKFKVRAKKRLSRKVRRGLKKRLKQAVSDASDSTDESRASERHVARKRRAKERRSKKRTERRERERRIAAKERKARIAARKRKAREREDRRMAARAKAKYDDSGQAIDQERPPGL
;
A
#
# COMPACT_ATOMS: atom_id res chain seq x y z
N MET A 1 -3.40 53.57 -34.15
CA MET A 1 -4.07 53.93 -32.87
C MET A 1 -3.84 52.84 -31.85
N ARG A 2 -3.67 53.23 -30.59
CA ARG A 2 -2.87 52.58 -29.53
C ARG A 2 -3.57 51.35 -28.91
N ARG A 3 -2.80 50.26 -28.73
CA ARG A 3 -3.16 49.06 -27.95
C ARG A 3 -2.95 49.34 -26.46
N LEU A 4 -4.00 49.21 -25.67
CA LEU A 4 -4.02 49.33 -24.21
C LEU A 4 -5.07 48.34 -23.68
N LEU A 5 -4.91 47.92 -22.42
CA LEU A 5 -5.72 46.98 -21.61
C LEU A 5 -5.21 45.52 -21.67
N LEU A 6 -4.93 44.79 -20.59
CA LEU A 6 -5.07 44.97 -19.12
C LEU A 6 -4.33 43.78 -18.46
N PRO A 7 -3.49 43.95 -17.42
CA PRO A 7 -2.93 42.84 -16.67
C PRO A 7 -3.93 42.43 -15.57
N ALA A 8 -4.64 41.31 -15.74
CA ALA A 8 -5.66 40.85 -14.80
C ALA A 8 -5.21 39.64 -13.99
N MET A 9 -4.88 39.91 -12.73
CA MET A 9 -5.11 39.05 -11.55
C MET A 9 -4.52 37.63 -11.54
N LEU A 10 -3.24 37.56 -11.16
CA LEU A 10 -2.63 36.39 -10.54
C LEU A 10 -2.88 36.42 -9.02
N ALA A 11 -4.11 36.17 -8.59
CA ALA A 11 -4.47 35.98 -7.18
C ALA A 11 -5.10 34.58 -7.00
N ALA A 12 -4.31 33.54 -7.32
CA ALA A 12 -4.66 32.17 -6.96
C ALA A 12 -4.50 32.02 -5.44
N GLY A 13 -5.55 32.43 -4.73
CA GLY A 13 -5.68 32.33 -3.29
C GLY A 13 -5.34 30.91 -2.84
N LEU A 14 -4.21 30.83 -2.14
CA LEU A 14 -3.74 29.69 -1.39
C LEU A 14 -4.71 29.45 -0.23
N LEU A 15 -5.94 29.04 -0.54
CA LEU A 15 -6.85 28.37 0.39
C LEU A 15 -6.21 27.01 0.68
N LEU A 16 -5.15 27.03 1.50
CA LEU A 16 -4.85 25.93 2.40
C LEU A 16 -6.08 25.80 3.28
N GLY A 17 -7.06 25.07 2.75
CA GLY A 17 -8.09 24.43 3.55
C GLY A 17 -7.33 23.58 4.55
N ALA A 18 -7.10 24.16 5.73
CA ALA A 18 -6.98 23.41 6.95
C ALA A 18 -8.23 22.53 6.97
N SER A 19 -8.12 21.34 6.38
CA SER A 19 -8.85 20.19 6.85
C SER A 19 -8.46 20.15 8.30
N THR A 20 -9.26 20.83 9.12
CA THR A 20 -9.36 20.52 10.53
C THR A 20 -9.59 19.03 10.49
N ALA A 21 -8.53 18.28 10.80
CA ALA A 21 -8.61 16.88 11.08
C ALA A 21 -9.54 16.86 12.28
N SER A 22 -10.85 16.87 11.98
CA SER A 22 -11.90 16.63 12.95
C SER A 22 -11.44 15.34 13.55
N ALA A 23 -10.94 15.41 14.80
CA ALA A 23 -10.56 14.24 15.56
C ALA A 23 -11.74 13.28 15.41
N GLY A 24 -11.53 12.29 14.54
CA GLY A 24 -12.60 11.72 13.74
C GLY A 24 -13.51 10.97 14.70
N LYS A 25 -14.79 11.32 14.75
CA LYS A 25 -15.73 10.55 15.57
C LYS A 25 -15.62 9.08 15.16
N ASP A 26 -15.39 8.21 16.15
CA ASP A 26 -15.26 6.77 15.94
C ASP A 26 -16.38 6.24 15.06
N ARG A 27 -16.03 5.49 14.02
CA ARG A 27 -16.97 4.90 13.08
C ARG A 27 -17.44 3.57 13.63
N VAL A 28 -18.65 3.56 14.16
CA VAL A 28 -19.19 2.40 14.86
C VAL A 28 -20.38 1.83 14.11
N ALA A 29 -20.36 0.54 13.81
CA ALA A 29 -21.53 -0.20 13.33
C ALA A 29 -22.23 -0.88 14.50
N ILE A 30 -23.55 -0.72 14.58
CA ILE A 30 -24.39 -1.45 15.54
C ILE A 30 -25.27 -2.38 14.70
N LEU A 31 -25.05 -3.69 14.85
CA LEU A 31 -25.85 -4.70 14.19
C LEU A 31 -27.09 -5.02 15.02
N ASP A 32 -28.08 -5.65 14.38
CA ASP A 32 -29.26 -6.16 15.06
C ASP A 32 -28.90 -6.98 16.29
N PHE A 33 -29.67 -6.79 17.36
CA PHE A 33 -29.54 -7.62 18.54
C PHE A 33 -30.45 -8.85 18.42
N ASP A 34 -29.90 -10.04 18.65
CA ASP A 34 -30.65 -11.29 18.53
C ASP A 34 -31.62 -11.50 19.69
N GLY A 35 -32.87 -11.86 19.37
CA GLY A 35 -33.87 -12.39 20.31
C GLY A 35 -35.01 -11.44 20.69
N ARG A 36 -36.09 -12.01 21.26
CA ARG A 36 -37.35 -11.28 21.53
C ARG A 36 -37.15 -10.09 22.48
N GLY A 37 -37.39 -8.89 21.95
CA GLY A 37 -37.28 -7.62 22.68
C GLY A 37 -35.88 -7.02 22.73
N ALA A 38 -34.90 -7.58 22.03
CA ALA A 38 -33.53 -7.09 21.99
C ALA A 38 -33.39 -5.73 21.27
N GLU A 39 -34.20 -5.50 20.24
CA GLU A 39 -34.29 -4.24 19.47
C GLU A 39 -34.47 -2.99 20.37
N ARG A 40 -35.18 -3.12 21.51
CA ARG A 40 -35.34 -2.02 22.48
C ARG A 40 -34.00 -1.59 23.09
N TYR A 41 -33.10 -2.54 23.34
CA TYR A 41 -31.77 -2.27 23.88
C TYR A 41 -30.84 -1.73 22.82
N GLU A 42 -30.93 -2.26 21.60
CA GLU A 42 -30.20 -1.74 20.45
C GLU A 42 -30.51 -0.26 20.21
N ARG A 43 -31.80 0.14 20.21
CA ARG A 43 -32.20 1.56 20.13
C ARG A 43 -31.60 2.40 21.27
N GLN A 44 -31.52 1.85 22.48
CA GLN A 44 -30.90 2.56 23.61
C GLN A 44 -29.38 2.71 23.43
N VAL A 45 -28.70 1.68 22.95
CA VAL A 45 -27.26 1.71 22.63
C VAL A 45 -26.99 2.73 21.52
N LYS A 46 -27.78 2.72 20.43
CA LYS A 46 -27.75 3.72 19.36
C LYS A 46 -27.90 5.14 19.92
N LYS A 47 -28.89 5.38 20.80
CA LYS A 47 -29.10 6.69 21.45
C LYS A 47 -27.91 7.12 22.34
N LEU A 48 -27.27 6.18 23.03
CA LEU A 48 -26.14 6.49 23.92
C LEU A 48 -24.86 6.84 23.13
N LEU A 49 -24.65 6.23 21.97
CA LEU A 49 -23.44 6.37 21.15
C LEU A 49 -23.52 7.49 20.12
N ARG A 50 -24.72 7.83 19.60
CA ARG A 50 -24.92 8.88 18.57
C ARG A 50 -24.21 10.21 18.85
N PRO A 51 -24.11 10.73 20.10
CA PRO A 51 -23.40 11.98 20.35
C PRO A 51 -21.87 11.92 20.19
N ARG A 52 -21.27 10.71 20.19
CA ARG A 52 -19.81 10.51 20.25
C ARG A 52 -19.25 9.82 19.02
N ALA A 53 -19.98 8.86 18.47
CA ALA A 53 -19.56 8.04 17.35
C ALA A 53 -20.37 8.37 16.09
N ARG A 54 -19.73 8.25 14.93
CA ARG A 54 -20.42 8.23 13.64
C ARG A 54 -21.02 6.84 13.44
N LEU A 55 -22.33 6.73 13.65
CA LEU A 55 -23.02 5.46 13.49
C LEU A 55 -23.16 5.09 12.02
N ILE A 56 -22.63 3.92 11.66
CA ILE A 56 -22.84 3.31 10.35
C ILE A 56 -24.14 2.51 10.37
N SER A 57 -24.98 2.75 9.37
CA SER A 57 -26.26 2.06 9.26
C SER A 57 -26.05 0.57 9.01
N GLU A 58 -26.93 -0.24 9.60
CA GLU A 58 -26.86 -1.68 9.44
C GLU A 58 -27.07 -2.10 7.98
N SER A 59 -27.94 -1.42 7.23
CA SER A 59 -28.12 -1.68 5.80
C SER A 59 -26.81 -1.52 5.02
N LYS A 60 -26.02 -0.47 5.32
CA LYS A 60 -24.70 -0.27 4.72
C LYS A 60 -23.74 -1.40 5.10
N TYR A 61 -23.72 -1.80 6.36
CA TYR A 61 -22.93 -2.94 6.83
C TYR A 61 -23.31 -4.23 6.10
N ARG A 62 -24.59 -4.58 6.06
CA ARG A 62 -25.10 -5.80 5.41
C ARG A 62 -24.84 -5.80 3.90
N LYS A 63 -24.99 -4.67 3.22
CA LYS A 63 -24.67 -4.54 1.79
C LYS A 63 -23.19 -4.83 1.54
N THR A 64 -22.29 -4.26 2.34
CA THR A 64 -20.85 -4.55 2.24
C THR A 64 -20.53 -5.99 2.60
N ALA A 65 -21.13 -6.54 3.65
CA ALA A 65 -20.98 -7.94 4.04
C ALA A 65 -21.38 -8.89 2.92
N ARG A 66 -22.48 -8.61 2.19
CA ARG A 66 -22.89 -9.39 1.02
C ARG A 66 -21.87 -9.32 -0.12
N LYS A 67 -21.38 -8.12 -0.45
CA LYS A 67 -20.36 -7.93 -1.49
C LYS A 67 -19.09 -8.72 -1.20
N LEU A 68 -18.68 -8.80 0.07
CA LEU A 68 -17.48 -9.49 0.51
C LEU A 68 -17.70 -10.98 0.85
N ARG A 69 -18.90 -11.51 0.63
CA ARG A 69 -19.32 -12.87 1.04
C ARG A 69 -19.06 -13.16 2.54
N ALA A 70 -19.15 -12.12 3.37
CA ALA A 70 -18.80 -12.09 4.78
C ALA A 70 -20.05 -12.06 5.69
N HIS A 71 -20.97 -13.01 5.51
CA HIS A 71 -22.30 -12.97 6.13
C HIS A 71 -22.35 -13.32 7.63
N SER A 72 -21.39 -14.13 8.10
CA SER A 72 -21.32 -14.56 9.51
C SER A 72 -20.77 -13.49 10.46
N THR A 73 -21.14 -13.56 11.74
CA THR A 73 -20.60 -12.74 12.85
C THR A 73 -19.26 -13.25 13.40
N ARG A 74 -18.58 -14.15 12.65
CA ARG A 74 -17.21 -14.60 12.95
C ARG A 74 -16.23 -13.42 12.85
N SER A 75 -15.20 -13.42 13.69
CA SER A 75 -14.16 -12.37 13.73
C SER A 75 -13.60 -12.02 12.35
N ARG A 76 -13.18 -13.02 11.55
CA ARG A 76 -12.64 -12.80 10.19
C ARG A 76 -13.60 -12.08 9.24
N HIS A 77 -14.90 -12.31 9.36
CA HIS A 77 -15.89 -11.65 8.49
C HIS A 77 -16.14 -10.22 8.94
N ILE A 78 -16.20 -10.00 10.25
CA ILE A 78 -16.32 -8.67 10.84
C ILE A 78 -15.11 -7.82 10.44
N ALA A 79 -13.89 -8.37 10.54
CA ALA A 79 -12.66 -7.71 10.13
C ALA A 79 -12.72 -7.23 8.67
N LYS A 80 -13.09 -8.11 7.74
CA LYS A 80 -13.20 -7.76 6.31
C LYS A 80 -14.19 -6.61 6.05
N VAL A 81 -15.34 -6.64 6.70
CA VAL A 81 -16.37 -5.60 6.54
C VAL A 81 -15.94 -4.30 7.20
N ALA A 82 -15.31 -4.39 8.37
CA ALA A 82 -14.79 -3.26 9.12
C ALA A 82 -13.64 -2.58 8.37
N GLU A 83 -12.73 -3.32 7.76
CA GLU A 83 -11.68 -2.80 6.90
C GLU A 83 -12.28 -1.99 5.73
N GLN A 84 -13.22 -2.59 4.98
CA GLN A 84 -13.86 -1.94 3.83
C GLN A 84 -14.68 -0.69 4.20
N LEU A 85 -15.23 -0.66 5.42
CA LEU A 85 -16.05 0.45 5.92
C LEU A 85 -15.28 1.40 6.84
N GLU A 86 -13.99 1.15 7.06
CA GLU A 86 -13.14 1.84 8.03
C GLU A 86 -13.84 1.99 9.38
N LEU A 87 -14.31 0.87 9.94
CA LEU A 87 -14.95 0.83 11.25
C LEU A 87 -13.89 0.68 12.33
N ASP A 88 -14.03 1.44 13.40
CA ASP A 88 -13.20 1.32 14.59
C ASP A 88 -13.81 0.29 15.56
N ALA A 89 -15.15 0.19 15.59
CA ALA A 89 -15.84 -0.82 16.39
C ALA A 89 -17.12 -1.37 15.74
N VAL A 90 -17.40 -2.64 16.04
CA VAL A 90 -18.64 -3.33 15.69
C VAL A 90 -19.31 -3.87 16.95
N ILE A 91 -20.56 -3.45 17.18
CA ILE A 91 -21.33 -3.82 18.36
C ILE A 91 -22.43 -4.78 17.94
N THR A 92 -22.48 -5.93 18.63
CA THR A 92 -23.54 -6.93 18.48
C THR A 92 -24.17 -7.24 19.83
N GLY A 93 -25.38 -7.79 19.82
CA GLY A 93 -26.08 -8.14 21.04
C GLY A 93 -26.88 -9.42 20.90
N LYS A 94 -27.05 -10.14 22.01
CA LYS A 94 -27.89 -11.33 22.08
C LYS A 94 -28.65 -11.38 23.40
N MET A 95 -29.95 -11.57 23.32
CA MET A 95 -30.80 -11.87 24.47
C MET A 95 -30.61 -13.32 24.90
N VAL A 96 -30.40 -13.52 26.20
CA VAL A 96 -30.26 -14.84 26.81
C VAL A 96 -31.16 -14.94 28.05
N ARG A 97 -31.76 -16.11 28.27
CA ARG A 97 -32.51 -16.43 29.49
C ARG A 97 -31.63 -17.29 30.40
N ARG A 98 -31.54 -16.94 31.68
CA ARG A 98 -30.78 -17.70 32.70
C ARG A 98 -31.56 -17.66 34.02
N ARG A 99 -31.93 -18.82 34.56
CA ARG A 99 -32.70 -18.97 35.81
C ARG A 99 -33.96 -18.07 35.83
N GLY A 100 -34.79 -18.19 34.79
CA GLY A 100 -36.01 -17.38 34.62
C GLY A 100 -35.79 -15.89 34.30
N LYS A 101 -34.57 -15.35 34.44
CA LYS A 101 -34.26 -13.94 34.20
C LYS A 101 -33.69 -13.73 32.80
N ARG A 102 -34.13 -12.67 32.12
CA ARG A 102 -33.60 -12.26 30.79
C ARG A 102 -32.40 -11.33 30.95
N TYR A 103 -31.38 -11.50 30.11
CA TYR A 103 -30.19 -10.66 30.05
C TYR A 103 -29.85 -10.35 28.60
N VAL A 104 -29.37 -9.14 28.34
CA VAL A 104 -28.75 -8.75 27.08
C VAL A 104 -27.26 -8.93 27.25
N LYS A 105 -26.65 -9.78 26.43
CA LYS A 105 -25.19 -9.83 26.27
C LYS A 105 -24.83 -8.91 25.10
N ILE A 106 -23.96 -7.93 25.34
CA ILE A 106 -23.48 -7.01 24.30
C ILE A 106 -22.00 -7.32 24.10
N TYR A 107 -21.58 -7.44 22.85
CA TYR A 107 -20.20 -7.70 22.47
C TYR A 107 -19.70 -6.50 21.66
N VAL A 108 -18.56 -5.95 22.07
CA VAL A 108 -17.87 -4.89 21.32
C VAL A 108 -16.64 -5.52 20.71
N ARG A 109 -16.54 -5.44 19.38
CA ARG A 109 -15.38 -5.89 18.63
C ARG A 109 -14.69 -4.71 17.97
N ASP A 110 -13.38 -4.80 17.80
CA ASP A 110 -12.59 -3.81 17.07
C ASP A 110 -12.70 -3.96 15.55
N GLY A 111 -11.99 -3.09 14.82
CA GLY A 111 -11.89 -3.14 13.36
C GLY A 111 -11.24 -4.43 12.82
N GLN A 112 -10.51 -5.17 13.66
CA GLN A 112 -9.92 -6.47 13.34
C GLN A 112 -10.87 -7.64 13.70
N GLY A 113 -12.07 -7.33 14.19
CA GLY A 113 -13.07 -8.30 14.62
C GLY A 113 -12.72 -9.03 15.92
N GLN A 114 -11.70 -8.61 16.66
CA GLN A 114 -11.34 -9.15 17.97
C GLN A 114 -12.30 -8.63 19.04
N LEU A 115 -12.54 -9.42 20.08
CA LEU A 115 -13.48 -9.02 21.15
C LEU A 115 -12.75 -8.13 22.16
N VAL A 116 -13.19 -6.87 22.27
CA VAL A 116 -12.59 -5.88 23.19
C VAL A 116 -13.27 -5.93 24.55
N ASP A 117 -14.61 -5.85 24.59
CA ASP A 117 -15.36 -5.95 25.85
C ASP A 117 -16.68 -6.71 25.64
N LYS A 118 -17.20 -7.25 26.74
CA LYS A 118 -18.44 -8.00 26.81
C LYS A 118 -19.25 -7.58 28.04
N PHE A 119 -20.44 -7.06 27.78
CA PHE A 119 -21.37 -6.65 28.83
C PHE A 119 -22.49 -7.66 29.01
N LYS A 120 -22.97 -7.79 30.26
CA LYS A 120 -24.20 -8.51 30.58
C LYS A 120 -25.11 -7.58 31.37
N VAL A 121 -26.24 -7.21 30.77
CA VAL A 121 -27.23 -6.32 31.40
C VAL A 121 -28.51 -7.09 31.65
N ARG A 122 -29.03 -7.05 32.87
CA ARG A 122 -30.34 -7.65 33.17
C ARG A 122 -31.42 -6.90 32.39
N ALA A 123 -32.22 -7.64 31.64
CA ALA A 123 -33.29 -7.05 30.86
C ALA A 123 -34.46 -6.63 31.77
N LYS A 124 -34.85 -5.36 31.71
CA LYS A 124 -36.03 -4.76 32.36
C LYS A 124 -36.87 -4.00 31.32
N LYS A 125 -38.12 -3.64 31.65
CA LYS A 125 -38.98 -2.82 30.75
C LYS A 125 -38.33 -1.47 30.43
N ARG A 126 -37.65 -0.88 31.42
CA ARG A 126 -36.85 0.34 31.32
C ARG A 126 -35.48 0.12 31.99
N LEU A 127 -34.41 0.61 31.38
CA LEU A 127 -33.10 0.66 32.03
C LEU A 127 -33.14 1.73 33.13
N SER A 128 -32.66 1.38 34.32
CA SER A 128 -32.47 2.36 35.40
C SER A 128 -31.42 3.40 34.98
N ARG A 129 -31.52 4.63 35.50
CA ARG A 129 -30.58 5.73 35.22
C ARG A 129 -29.13 5.30 35.53
N LYS A 130 -28.93 4.57 36.64
CA LYS A 130 -27.63 4.01 37.05
C LYS A 130 -27.07 3.04 36.01
N VAL A 131 -27.87 2.05 35.56
CA VAL A 131 -27.44 1.08 34.54
C VAL A 131 -27.15 1.77 33.21
N ARG A 132 -27.98 2.74 32.79
CA ARG A 132 -27.76 3.51 31.56
C ARG A 132 -26.46 4.32 31.61
N ARG A 133 -26.16 4.99 32.73
CA ARG A 133 -24.89 5.71 32.94
C ARG A 133 -23.69 4.78 32.91
N GLY A 134 -23.77 3.65 33.61
CA GLY A 134 -22.72 2.63 33.60
C GLY A 134 -22.47 2.07 32.20
N LEU A 135 -23.55 1.72 31.48
CA LEU A 135 -23.46 1.24 30.10
C LEU A 135 -22.85 2.31 29.17
N LYS A 136 -23.21 3.58 29.32
CA LYS A 136 -22.62 4.69 28.54
C LYS A 136 -21.13 4.84 28.80
N LYS A 137 -20.68 4.76 30.07
CA LYS A 137 -19.25 4.87 30.42
C LYS A 137 -18.47 3.70 29.84
N ARG A 138 -18.96 2.47 30.02
CA ARG A 138 -18.29 1.27 29.53
C ARG A 138 -18.28 1.17 28.00
N LEU A 139 -19.38 1.51 27.33
CA LEU A 139 -19.40 1.58 25.86
C LEU A 139 -18.45 2.65 25.31
N LYS A 140 -18.32 3.79 26.00
CA LYS A 140 -17.35 4.82 25.62
C LYS A 140 -15.93 4.25 25.68
N GLN A 141 -15.59 3.62 26.81
CA GLN A 141 -14.26 3.05 27.00
C GLN A 141 -13.98 1.97 25.96
N ALA A 142 -14.87 0.99 25.81
CA ALA A 142 -14.66 -0.12 24.89
C ALA A 142 -14.59 0.30 23.40
N VAL A 143 -15.21 1.42 23.01
CA VAL A 143 -15.06 1.97 21.66
C VAL A 143 -13.71 2.67 21.50
N SER A 144 -13.25 3.40 22.53
CA SER A 144 -11.91 4.00 22.56
C SER A 144 -10.81 2.93 22.51
N ASP A 145 -10.93 1.89 23.33
CA ASP A 145 -9.95 0.79 23.34
C ASP A 145 -9.92 0.07 21.97
N ALA A 146 -11.06 0.00 21.28
CA ALA A 146 -11.18 -0.59 19.95
C ALA A 146 -10.58 0.29 18.83
N SER A 147 -10.69 1.62 18.93
CA SER A 147 -10.02 2.53 18.01
C SER A 147 -8.50 2.46 18.17
N ASP A 148 -8.02 2.45 19.42
CA ASP A 148 -6.59 2.40 19.72
C ASP A 148 -5.96 1.10 19.20
N SER A 149 -6.61 -0.05 19.39
CA SER A 149 -6.12 -1.34 18.86
C SER A 149 -6.07 -1.37 17.32
N THR A 150 -7.02 -0.71 16.67
CA THR A 150 -7.10 -0.63 15.21
C THR A 150 -5.97 0.23 14.65
N ASP A 151 -5.66 1.34 15.30
CA ASP A 151 -4.61 2.26 14.86
C ASP A 151 -3.20 1.69 15.06
N GLU A 152 -2.95 0.99 16.17
CA GLU A 152 -1.70 0.24 16.37
C GLU A 152 -1.48 -0.82 15.29
N SER A 153 -2.54 -1.59 14.99
CA SER A 153 -2.51 -2.62 13.94
C SER A 153 -2.19 -2.00 12.58
N ARG A 154 -2.87 -0.90 12.21
CA ARG A 154 -2.62 -0.17 10.95
C ARG A 154 -1.22 0.43 10.90
N ALA A 155 -0.70 0.96 12.01
CA ALA A 155 0.65 1.49 12.08
C ALA A 155 1.70 0.39 11.85
N SER A 156 1.50 -0.79 12.47
CA SER A 156 2.38 -1.94 12.29
C SER A 156 2.38 -2.45 10.84
N GLU A 157 1.21 -2.56 10.21
CA GLU A 157 1.08 -2.99 8.81
C GLU A 157 1.73 -1.99 7.84
N ARG A 158 1.53 -0.68 8.07
CA ARG A 158 2.19 0.38 7.29
C ARG A 158 3.71 0.29 7.41
N HIS A 159 4.23 0.03 8.62
CA HIS A 159 5.65 -0.15 8.84
C HIS A 159 6.20 -1.38 8.09
N VAL A 160 5.50 -2.51 8.15
CA VAL A 160 5.86 -3.74 7.42
C VAL A 160 5.82 -3.52 5.91
N ALA A 161 4.76 -2.90 5.39
CA ALA A 161 4.62 -2.57 3.97
C ALA A 161 5.73 -1.63 3.48
N ARG A 162 6.09 -0.62 4.28
CA ARG A 162 7.22 0.29 3.98
C ARG A 162 8.55 -0.46 3.93
N LYS A 163 8.82 -1.35 4.89
CA LYS A 163 10.04 -2.18 4.92
C LYS A 163 10.11 -3.11 3.70
N ARG A 164 9.00 -3.74 3.31
CA ARG A 164 8.90 -4.58 2.10
C ARG A 164 9.19 -3.78 0.82
N ARG A 165 8.54 -2.63 0.63
CA ARG A 165 8.78 -1.74 -0.52
C ARG A 165 10.23 -1.25 -0.59
N ALA A 166 10.83 -0.92 0.55
CA ALA A 166 12.24 -0.52 0.62
C ALA A 166 13.19 -1.65 0.20
N LYS A 167 12.93 -2.88 0.66
CA LYS A 167 13.71 -4.07 0.28
C LYS A 167 13.60 -4.36 -1.22
N GLU A 168 12.39 -4.29 -1.77
CA GLU A 168 12.13 -4.51 -3.21
C GLU A 168 12.81 -3.45 -4.09
N ARG A 169 12.77 -2.17 -3.68
CA ARG A 169 13.50 -1.10 -4.38
C ARG A 169 15.02 -1.32 -4.36
N ARG A 170 15.57 -1.79 -3.24
CA ARG A 170 16.99 -2.13 -3.13
C ARG A 170 17.37 -3.32 -4.02
N SER A 171 16.54 -4.35 -4.10
CA SER A 171 16.81 -5.50 -4.99
C SER A 171 16.74 -5.10 -6.46
N LYS A 172 15.73 -4.34 -6.87
CA LYS A 172 15.60 -3.81 -8.25
C LYS A 172 16.78 -2.93 -8.64
N LYS A 173 17.18 -1.99 -7.79
CA LYS A 173 18.36 -1.13 -8.04
C LYS A 173 19.65 -1.96 -8.16
N ARG A 174 19.80 -3.04 -7.39
CA ARG A 174 20.97 -3.93 -7.46
C ARG A 174 21.01 -4.72 -8.76
N THR A 175 19.87 -5.23 -9.24
CA THR A 175 19.80 -5.96 -10.51
C THR A 175 20.06 -5.04 -11.70
N GLU A 176 19.46 -3.84 -11.71
CA GLU A 176 19.70 -2.82 -12.74
C GLU A 176 21.17 -2.39 -12.79
N ARG A 177 21.80 -2.16 -11.64
CA ARG A 177 23.22 -1.82 -11.57
C ARG A 177 24.10 -2.94 -12.14
N ARG A 178 23.86 -4.19 -11.74
CA ARG A 178 24.59 -5.37 -12.27
C ARG A 178 24.42 -5.52 -13.77
N GLU A 179 23.22 -5.27 -14.29
CA GLU A 179 22.96 -5.34 -15.73
C GLU A 179 23.71 -4.23 -16.49
N ARG A 180 23.72 -2.99 -15.96
CA ARG A 180 24.50 -1.88 -16.52
C ARG A 180 25.99 -2.20 -16.54
N GLU A 181 26.54 -2.70 -15.42
CA GLU A 181 27.95 -3.12 -15.33
C GLU A 181 28.28 -4.21 -16.35
N ARG A 182 27.41 -5.21 -16.53
CA ARG A 182 27.56 -6.25 -17.57
C ARG A 182 27.54 -5.68 -18.99
N ARG A 183 26.65 -4.73 -19.28
CA ARG A 183 26.58 -4.08 -20.60
C ARG A 183 27.85 -3.28 -20.89
N ILE A 184 28.38 -2.56 -19.90
CA ILE A 184 29.64 -1.80 -20.03
C ILE A 184 30.79 -2.77 -20.28
N ALA A 185 30.95 -3.80 -19.45
CA ALA A 185 32.00 -4.82 -19.62
C ALA A 185 31.92 -5.55 -20.97
N ALA A 186 30.71 -5.85 -21.45
CA ALA A 186 30.51 -6.46 -22.77
C ALA A 186 30.92 -5.53 -23.92
N LYS A 187 30.62 -4.22 -23.83
CA LYS A 187 31.06 -3.22 -24.80
C LYS A 187 32.58 -3.08 -24.83
N GLU A 188 33.22 -3.00 -23.66
CA GLU A 188 34.68 -2.95 -23.55
C GLU A 188 35.35 -4.20 -24.13
N ARG A 189 34.82 -5.39 -23.82
CA ARG A 189 35.32 -6.66 -24.39
C ARG A 189 35.22 -6.66 -25.93
N LYS A 190 34.09 -6.22 -26.48
CA LYS A 190 33.89 -6.09 -27.94
C LYS A 190 34.89 -5.11 -28.55
N ALA A 191 35.08 -3.94 -27.94
CA ALA A 191 36.04 -2.93 -28.39
C ALA A 191 37.49 -3.47 -28.40
N ARG A 192 37.89 -4.19 -27.33
CA ARG A 192 39.21 -4.85 -27.26
C ARG A 192 39.41 -5.89 -28.37
N ILE A 193 38.41 -6.71 -28.65
CA ILE A 193 38.46 -7.70 -29.74
C ILE A 193 38.59 -6.99 -31.10
N ALA A 194 37.80 -5.95 -31.34
CA ALA A 194 37.85 -5.17 -32.58
C ALA A 194 39.23 -4.50 -32.78
N ALA A 195 39.78 -3.89 -31.74
CA ALA A 195 41.11 -3.28 -31.77
C ALA A 195 42.21 -4.32 -32.07
N ARG A 196 42.14 -5.51 -31.48
CA ARG A 196 43.05 -6.62 -31.79
C ARG A 196 42.96 -7.07 -33.25
N LYS A 197 41.74 -7.23 -33.78
CA LYS A 197 41.52 -7.59 -35.19
C LYS A 197 42.08 -6.53 -36.15
N ARG A 198 41.89 -5.23 -35.84
CA ARG A 198 42.45 -4.13 -36.65
C ARG A 198 43.97 -4.17 -36.67
N LYS A 199 44.62 -4.35 -35.50
CA LYS A 199 46.09 -4.48 -35.40
C LYS A 199 46.63 -5.71 -36.13
N ALA A 200 45.88 -6.82 -36.14
CA ALA A 200 46.27 -8.03 -36.87
C ALA A 200 46.26 -7.80 -38.38
N ARG A 201 45.18 -7.21 -38.92
CA ARG A 201 45.08 -6.83 -40.34
C ARG A 201 46.19 -5.89 -40.75
N GLU A 202 46.44 -4.84 -39.96
CA GLU A 202 47.54 -3.89 -40.23
C GLU A 202 48.92 -4.58 -40.27
N ARG A 203 49.16 -5.59 -39.42
CA ARG A 203 50.40 -6.37 -39.45
C ARG A 203 50.49 -7.27 -40.69
N GLU A 204 49.38 -7.86 -41.12
CA GLU A 204 49.31 -8.64 -42.36
C GLU A 204 49.57 -7.76 -43.58
N ASP A 205 48.90 -6.60 -43.66
CA ASP A 205 49.09 -5.61 -44.73
C ASP A 205 50.55 -5.17 -44.82
N ARG A 206 51.18 -4.83 -43.67
CA ARG A 206 52.61 -4.49 -43.61
C ARG A 206 53.51 -5.63 -44.05
N ARG A 207 53.21 -6.87 -43.67
CA ARG A 207 53.98 -8.06 -44.11
C ARG A 207 53.85 -8.28 -45.60
N MET A 208 52.66 -8.10 -46.16
CA MET A 208 52.42 -8.21 -47.61
C MET A 208 53.16 -7.12 -48.38
N ALA A 209 53.11 -5.88 -47.90
CA ALA A 209 53.86 -4.76 -48.49
C ALA A 209 55.38 -4.99 -48.44
N ALA A 210 55.91 -5.45 -47.30
CA ALA A 210 57.34 -5.76 -47.16
C ALA A 210 57.77 -6.91 -48.10
N ARG A 211 56.95 -7.96 -48.23
CA ARG A 211 57.19 -9.07 -49.17
C ARG A 211 57.15 -8.60 -50.63
N ALA A 212 56.21 -7.73 -50.99
CA ALA A 212 56.11 -7.18 -52.34
C ALA A 212 57.35 -6.32 -52.67
N LYS A 213 57.79 -5.49 -51.72
CA LYS A 213 59.02 -4.69 -51.86
C LYS A 213 60.26 -5.57 -52.04
N ALA A 214 60.44 -6.60 -51.20
CA ALA A 214 61.57 -7.52 -51.32
C ALA A 214 61.62 -8.23 -52.69
N LYS A 215 60.46 -8.64 -53.23
CA LYS A 215 60.38 -9.21 -54.58
C LYS A 215 60.77 -8.21 -55.68
N TYR A 216 60.38 -6.94 -55.53
CA TYR A 216 60.73 -5.88 -56.47
C TYR A 216 62.25 -5.62 -56.47
N ASP A 217 62.84 -5.47 -55.28
CA ASP A 217 64.28 -5.23 -55.12
C ASP A 217 65.13 -6.40 -55.69
N ASP A 218 64.68 -7.65 -55.54
CA ASP A 218 65.32 -8.85 -56.10
C ASP A 218 65.24 -8.90 -57.64
N SER A 219 64.08 -8.58 -58.21
CA SER A 219 63.90 -8.50 -59.68
C SER A 219 64.64 -7.34 -60.34
N GLY A 220 64.89 -6.25 -59.61
CA GLY A 220 65.61 -5.08 -60.10
C GLY A 220 67.10 -5.33 -60.33
N GLN A 221 67.72 -6.26 -59.59
CA GLN A 221 69.13 -6.62 -59.77
C GLN A 221 69.38 -7.50 -61.01
N ALA A 222 68.35 -8.20 -61.51
CA ALA A 222 68.47 -9.05 -62.70
C ALA A 222 68.53 -8.26 -64.02
N ILE A 223 68.02 -7.02 -64.04
CA ILE A 223 67.90 -6.22 -65.28
C ILE A 223 69.20 -5.44 -65.59
N ASP A 224 70.07 -5.22 -64.61
CA ASP A 224 71.34 -4.48 -64.81
C ASP A 224 72.51 -5.33 -65.34
N GLN A 225 72.31 -6.64 -65.58
CA GLN A 225 73.34 -7.52 -66.18
C GLN A 225 73.21 -7.70 -67.70
N GLU A 226 72.17 -7.15 -68.34
CA GLU A 226 71.99 -7.20 -69.81
C GLU A 226 72.20 -5.85 -70.49
N ARG A 227 73.02 -4.95 -69.92
CA ARG A 227 73.54 -3.83 -70.72
C ARG A 227 74.69 -4.34 -71.59
N PRO A 228 74.51 -4.44 -72.92
CA PRO A 228 75.61 -4.81 -73.81
C PRO A 228 76.73 -3.76 -73.69
N PRO A 229 77.99 -4.17 -73.49
CA PRO A 229 79.10 -3.24 -73.53
C PRO A 229 79.33 -2.77 -74.97
N GLY A 230 79.25 -1.46 -75.17
CA GLY A 230 79.92 -0.77 -76.28
C GLY A 230 79.29 -0.92 -77.66
N LEU A 231 78.56 0.13 -78.05
CA LEU A 231 78.55 0.67 -79.42
C LEU A 231 78.74 2.18 -79.33
#